data_AF-A0A3D4JRL7-F1
#
_entry.id   AF-A0A3D4JRL7-F1
#
_cell.length_a   1.000
_cell.length_b   1.000
_cell.length_c   1.000
_cell.angle_alpha   90.00
_cell.angle_beta   90.00
_cell.angle_gamma   90.00
#
_symmetry.space_group_name_H-M   'P 1'
#
loop_
_entity.id
_entity.type
_entity.pdbx_description
1 polymer ?
#
loop_
_entity_poly.entity_id
_entity_poly.type
_entity_poly.pdbx_seq_one_letter_code
_entity_poly.pdbx_strand_id
1 'polypeptide(L)'
;YTYDPLIGLKNITYPSGIKEFYFYDNKNRLILIKDNENNIVKNYNYHYINSLASTNIFVNAEISKTFLKNDCPTGQVGTPVTYTIPQGSYISNISQNDADSKAQNNLNSNGQNYANTYGICSQGCPFTLASNIDSTNNISSVIQDGNTISMFIEISTNNQNVNLPWTQGGYIIGTVGENCKPTSTRAVDYTDEYTGIKWKIIVFPVTGQVLAMVLNGQVSINNPIQIKIQYQK
;
A
#
# COMPACT_ATOMS: atom_id res chain seq x y z
N TYR A 1 16.44 39.21 7.55
CA TYR A 1 16.66 38.64 6.21
C TYR A 1 17.76 39.42 5.53
N THR A 2 18.70 38.75 4.88
CA THR A 2 19.68 39.40 3.98
C THR A 2 19.61 38.77 2.60
N TYR A 3 19.93 39.52 1.56
CA TYR A 3 19.84 39.10 0.16
C TYR A 3 21.18 39.28 -0.55
N ASP A 4 21.46 38.41 -1.50
CA ASP A 4 22.49 38.64 -2.50
C ASP A 4 21.85 39.28 -3.74
N PRO A 5 22.36 40.43 -4.23
CA PRO A 5 21.77 41.13 -5.37
C PRO A 5 21.62 40.23 -6.59
N LEU A 6 20.44 40.25 -7.23
CA LEU A 6 20.09 39.49 -8.45
C LEU A 6 20.11 37.94 -8.31
N ILE A 7 20.36 37.41 -7.12
CA ILE A 7 20.40 35.96 -6.85
C ILE A 7 19.18 35.56 -6.04
N GLY A 8 19.05 36.09 -4.81
CA GLY A 8 17.99 35.67 -3.90
C GLY A 8 18.31 35.91 -2.43
N LEU A 9 17.54 35.26 -1.57
CA LEU A 9 17.71 35.30 -0.12
C LEU A 9 19.03 34.62 0.25
N LYS A 10 19.87 35.27 1.04
CA LYS A 10 21.17 34.72 1.47
C LYS A 10 21.09 34.03 2.83
N ASN A 11 20.44 34.70 3.77
CA ASN A 11 20.13 34.11 5.07
C ASN A 11 18.89 34.73 5.72
N ILE A 12 18.28 33.94 6.58
CA ILE A 12 17.28 34.36 7.57
C ILE A 12 17.94 34.25 8.93
N THR A 13 17.73 35.25 9.79
CA THR A 13 17.97 35.14 11.22
C THR A 13 16.62 35.28 11.90
N TYR A 14 16.17 34.22 12.57
CA TYR A 14 14.92 34.21 13.32
C TYR A 14 15.08 34.97 14.65
N PRO A 15 13.98 35.39 15.32
CA PRO A 15 14.05 36.02 16.64
C PRO A 15 14.76 35.16 17.70
N SER A 16 14.79 33.84 17.51
CA SER A 16 15.53 32.89 18.36
C SER A 16 17.06 32.92 18.18
N GLY A 17 17.58 33.65 17.20
CA GLY A 17 19.00 33.67 16.83
C GLY A 17 19.45 32.55 15.89
N ILE A 18 18.57 31.57 15.60
CA ILE A 18 18.82 30.51 14.62
C ILE A 18 18.92 31.11 13.22
N LYS A 19 19.84 30.58 12.40
CA LYS A 19 20.08 31.03 11.03
C LYS A 19 19.83 29.92 10.03
N GLU A 20 19.24 30.30 8.91
CA GLU A 20 19.16 29.48 7.70
C GLU A 20 19.98 30.13 6.60
N PHE A 21 20.77 29.33 5.88
CA PHE A 21 21.62 29.74 4.76
C PHE A 21 21.12 29.13 3.46
N TYR A 22 21.04 29.94 2.42
CA TYR A 22 20.45 29.56 1.14
C TYR A 22 21.54 29.62 0.06
N PHE A 23 21.71 28.52 -0.66
CA PHE A 23 22.73 28.39 -1.70
C PHE A 23 22.08 28.11 -3.05
N TYR A 24 22.63 28.74 -4.07
CA TYR A 24 22.08 28.73 -5.42
C TYR A 24 23.07 28.11 -6.40
N ASP A 25 22.56 27.55 -7.50
CA ASP A 25 23.39 27.16 -8.63
C ASP A 25 23.85 28.37 -9.46
N ASN A 26 24.62 28.10 -10.51
CA ASN A 26 25.13 29.12 -11.44
C ASN A 26 24.03 29.81 -12.28
N LYS A 27 22.77 29.40 -12.16
CA LYS A 27 21.60 30.01 -12.81
C LYS A 27 20.68 30.65 -11.78
N ASN A 28 21.19 30.91 -10.57
CA ASN A 28 20.48 31.58 -9.47
C ASN A 28 19.23 30.83 -8.99
N ARG A 29 19.23 29.49 -9.04
CA ARG A 29 18.14 28.66 -8.48
C ARG A 29 18.57 28.02 -7.17
N LEU A 30 17.67 27.96 -6.20
CA LEU A 30 17.94 27.47 -4.85
C LEU A 30 18.24 25.97 -4.85
N ILE A 31 19.48 25.56 -4.61
CA ILE A 31 19.87 24.14 -4.59
C ILE A 31 20.00 23.57 -3.18
N LEU A 32 20.22 24.41 -2.17
CA LEU A 32 20.54 23.92 -0.83
C LEU A 32 20.12 24.92 0.24
N ILE A 33 19.52 24.43 1.32
CA ILE A 33 19.29 25.19 2.56
C ILE A 33 20.02 24.49 3.70
N LYS A 34 20.78 25.24 4.48
CA LYS A 34 21.49 24.75 5.67
C LYS A 34 21.08 25.49 6.93
N ASP A 35 21.20 24.82 8.07
CA ASP A 35 21.05 25.43 9.39
C ASP A 35 22.35 26.13 9.86
N ASN A 36 22.35 26.62 11.10
CA ASN A 36 23.49 27.29 11.73
C ASN A 36 24.69 26.38 12.02
N GLU A 37 24.51 25.06 11.98
CA GLU A 37 25.54 24.05 12.19
C GLU A 37 26.09 23.49 10.86
N ASN A 38 25.64 24.04 9.72
CA ASN A 38 25.91 23.61 8.35
C ASN A 38 25.28 22.26 7.96
N ASN A 39 24.34 21.73 8.74
CA ASN A 39 23.58 20.55 8.33
C ASN A 39 22.63 20.90 7.18
N ILE A 40 22.39 19.95 6.30
CA ILE A 40 21.48 20.13 5.17
C ILE A 40 20.04 20.00 5.67
N VAL A 41 19.27 21.08 5.57
CA VAL A 41 17.84 21.12 5.91
C VAL A 41 17.01 20.75 4.68
N LYS A 42 17.37 21.27 3.51
CA LYS A 42 16.73 20.94 2.21
C LYS A 42 17.77 20.91 1.10
N ASN A 43 17.57 20.01 0.15
CA ASN A 43 18.38 19.89 -1.08
C ASN A 43 17.43 19.79 -2.28
N TYR A 44 17.72 20.54 -3.34
CA TYR A 44 16.95 20.56 -4.58
C TYR A 44 17.84 20.15 -5.74
N ASN A 45 17.39 19.15 -6.49
CA ASN A 45 18.02 18.76 -7.75
C ASN A 45 17.12 19.17 -8.90
N TYR A 46 17.67 19.97 -9.83
CA TYR A 46 16.92 20.47 -10.96
C TYR A 46 17.43 19.89 -12.27
N HIS A 47 16.57 19.12 -12.93
CA HIS A 47 16.82 18.59 -14.26
C HIS A 47 16.29 19.55 -15.32
N TYR A 48 17.16 20.00 -16.23
CA TYR A 48 16.77 20.79 -17.38
C TYR A 48 16.49 19.90 -18.59
N ILE A 49 15.39 20.15 -19.28
CA ILE A 49 15.21 19.70 -20.66
C ILE A 49 15.94 20.67 -21.58
N ASN A 50 16.88 20.17 -22.39
CA ASN A 50 17.57 20.96 -23.39
C ASN A 50 16.57 21.24 -24.53
N SER A 51 16.18 22.51 -24.74
CA SER A 51 14.96 22.88 -25.50
C SER A 51 15.07 22.77 -27.04
N LEU A 52 15.89 21.85 -27.56
CA LEU A 52 15.99 21.56 -29.00
C LEU A 52 15.81 20.09 -29.36
N ALA A 53 15.46 19.24 -28.39
CA ALA A 53 14.84 17.96 -28.66
C ALA A 53 13.72 17.79 -27.64
N SER A 54 12.48 17.69 -28.12
CA SER A 54 11.39 17.13 -27.33
C SER A 54 11.75 15.67 -27.04
N THR A 55 12.55 15.44 -26.01
CA THR A 55 12.77 14.10 -25.47
C THR A 55 11.57 13.80 -24.60
N ASN A 56 10.70 12.91 -25.06
CA ASN A 56 9.58 12.38 -24.29
C ASN A 56 10.12 11.84 -22.96
N ILE A 57 9.96 12.59 -21.87
CA ILE A 57 10.23 12.11 -20.52
C ILE A 57 9.02 11.28 -20.13
N PHE A 58 9.28 10.01 -19.84
CA PHE A 58 8.29 9.12 -19.31
C PHE A 58 8.37 9.13 -17.79
N VAL A 59 7.20 9.12 -17.14
CA VAL A 59 7.07 9.16 -15.69
C VAL A 59 6.31 7.91 -15.27
N ASN A 60 6.71 7.26 -14.18
CA ASN A 60 5.98 6.08 -13.73
C ASN A 60 4.53 6.44 -13.41
N ALA A 61 3.60 5.55 -13.73
CA ALA A 61 2.25 5.59 -13.16
C ALA A 61 2.31 5.33 -11.65
N GLU A 62 1.28 5.77 -10.91
CA GLU A 62 1.15 5.37 -9.51
C GLU A 62 1.05 3.85 -9.40
N ILE A 63 1.81 3.28 -8.47
CA ILE A 63 1.73 1.86 -8.15
C ILE A 63 1.66 1.67 -6.65
N SER A 64 0.82 0.76 -6.21
CA SER A 64 0.68 0.39 -4.80
C SER A 64 0.56 -1.11 -4.63
N LYS A 65 0.99 -1.60 -3.47
CA LYS A 65 0.77 -2.98 -3.05
C LYS A 65 0.65 -3.06 -1.53
N THR A 66 -0.22 -3.94 -1.06
CA THR A 66 -0.34 -4.23 0.37
C THR A 66 0.63 -5.34 0.75
N PHE A 67 1.36 -5.12 1.84
CA PHE A 67 2.27 -6.07 2.46
C PHE A 67 1.84 -6.30 3.90
N LEU A 68 1.98 -7.53 4.40
CA LEU A 68 1.78 -7.80 5.81
C LEU A 68 3.11 -7.63 6.54
N LYS A 69 3.09 -7.04 7.75
CA LYS A 69 4.25 -7.16 8.65
C LYS A 69 4.52 -8.66 8.91
N ASN A 70 5.76 -9.10 8.70
CA ASN A 70 6.08 -10.53 8.69
C ASN A 70 7.16 -10.96 9.70
N ASP A 71 7.68 -10.03 10.48
CA ASP A 71 8.63 -10.21 11.58
C ASP A 71 7.92 -10.21 12.94
N CYS A 72 6.70 -10.76 12.99
CA CYS A 72 5.93 -10.82 14.23
C CYS A 72 6.34 -11.98 15.14
N PRO A 73 6.25 -11.81 16.48
CA PRO A 73 6.45 -12.91 17.42
C PRO A 73 5.50 -14.07 17.17
N THR A 74 5.88 -15.26 17.62
CA THR A 74 5.03 -16.46 17.54
C THR A 74 3.65 -16.21 18.14
N GLY A 75 2.59 -16.59 17.39
CA GLY A 75 1.20 -16.42 17.81
C GLY A 75 0.56 -15.06 17.46
N GLN A 76 1.35 -14.12 16.92
CA GLN A 76 0.86 -12.85 16.38
C GLN A 76 0.87 -12.85 14.86
N VAL A 77 0.02 -12.02 14.28
CA VAL A 77 0.01 -11.73 12.84
C VAL A 77 0.18 -10.24 12.62
N GLY A 78 0.82 -9.88 11.50
CA GLY A 78 1.05 -8.48 11.15
C GLY A 78 -0.16 -7.83 10.50
N THR A 79 -0.37 -6.56 10.78
CA THR A 79 -1.35 -5.74 10.07
C THR A 79 -0.99 -5.58 8.59
N PRO A 80 -2.00 -5.44 7.70
CA PRO A 80 -1.75 -5.01 6.33
C PRO A 80 -1.28 -3.55 6.29
N VAL A 81 -0.26 -3.28 5.49
CA VAL A 81 0.29 -1.95 5.23
C VAL A 81 0.40 -1.76 3.72
N THR A 82 -0.27 -0.75 3.19
CA THR A 82 -0.17 -0.38 1.78
C THR A 82 1.05 0.51 1.56
N TYR A 83 1.96 0.09 0.69
CA TYR A 83 3.08 0.89 0.22
C TYR A 83 2.75 1.43 -1.17
N THR A 84 2.77 2.75 -1.31
CA THR A 84 2.39 3.47 -2.53
C THR A 84 3.56 4.29 -3.04
N ILE A 85 3.83 4.17 -4.33
CA ILE A 85 4.78 5.00 -5.07
C ILE A 85 3.93 5.91 -5.97
N PRO A 86 3.83 7.21 -5.62
CA PRO A 86 3.07 8.17 -6.42
C PRO A 86 3.58 8.25 -7.86
N GLN A 87 2.69 8.62 -8.78
CA GLN A 87 3.05 8.92 -10.16
C GLN A 87 4.18 9.96 -10.21
N GLY A 88 5.19 9.74 -11.06
CA GLY A 88 6.32 10.66 -11.25
C GLY A 88 7.42 10.58 -10.20
N SER A 89 7.38 9.61 -9.29
CA SER A 89 8.51 9.31 -8.38
C SER A 89 9.77 8.83 -9.13
N TYR A 90 9.58 8.22 -10.30
CA TYR A 90 10.63 7.71 -11.18
C TYR A 90 10.42 8.22 -12.60
N ILE A 91 11.54 8.57 -13.25
CA ILE A 91 11.55 9.04 -14.65
C ILE A 91 12.42 8.15 -15.53
N SER A 92 12.11 8.16 -16.83
CA SER A 92 12.90 7.51 -17.87
C SER A 92 12.95 8.35 -19.13
N ASN A 93 14.12 8.35 -19.77
CA ASN A 93 14.32 8.83 -21.14
C ASN A 93 14.28 7.70 -22.18
N ILE A 94 14.00 6.45 -21.76
CA ILE A 94 13.98 5.26 -22.61
C ILE A 94 12.54 4.96 -23.03
N SER A 95 11.64 4.72 -22.07
CA SER A 95 10.24 4.37 -22.32
C SER A 95 9.39 4.50 -21.06
N GLN A 96 8.06 4.50 -21.23
CA GLN A 96 7.09 4.38 -20.15
C GLN A 96 7.32 3.11 -19.31
N ASN A 97 7.52 1.97 -19.98
CA ASN A 97 7.76 0.70 -19.32
C ASN A 97 9.03 0.71 -18.45
N ASP A 98 10.09 1.43 -18.86
CA ASP A 98 11.31 1.56 -18.04
C ASP A 98 11.05 2.39 -16.76
N ALA A 99 10.28 3.49 -16.87
CA ALA A 99 9.89 4.28 -15.69
C ALA A 99 9.01 3.45 -14.73
N ASP A 100 8.03 2.73 -15.26
CA ASP A 100 7.15 1.85 -14.48
C ASP A 100 7.92 0.69 -13.84
N SER A 101 8.87 0.09 -14.56
CA SER A 101 9.71 -0.99 -14.04
C SER A 101 10.59 -0.52 -12.88
N LYS A 102 11.11 0.71 -12.92
CA LYS A 102 11.86 1.31 -11.81
C LYS A 102 10.98 1.45 -10.56
N ALA A 103 9.75 1.92 -10.72
CA ALA A 103 8.78 2.01 -9.62
C ALA A 103 8.45 0.62 -9.07
N GLN A 104 8.16 -0.35 -9.94
CA GLN A 104 7.88 -1.74 -9.54
C GLN A 104 9.05 -2.39 -8.79
N ASN A 105 10.29 -2.16 -9.23
CA ASN A 105 11.48 -2.67 -8.56
C ASN A 105 11.64 -2.05 -7.17
N ASN A 106 11.39 -0.75 -7.00
CA ASN A 106 11.39 -0.13 -5.68
C ASN A 106 10.32 -0.74 -4.77
N LEU A 107 9.09 -0.92 -5.28
CA LEU A 107 7.98 -1.51 -4.56
C LEU A 107 8.34 -2.90 -4.03
N ASN A 108 8.93 -3.74 -4.88
CA ASN A 108 9.32 -5.10 -4.53
C ASN A 108 10.47 -5.14 -3.52
N SER A 109 11.46 -4.24 -3.66
CA SER A 109 12.64 -4.22 -2.79
C SER A 109 12.38 -3.59 -1.42
N ASN A 110 11.47 -2.62 -1.32
CA ASN A 110 11.28 -1.82 -0.10
C ASN A 110 9.93 -2.05 0.59
N GLY A 111 8.94 -2.60 -0.11
CA GLY A 111 7.57 -2.74 0.42
C GLY A 111 7.49 -3.59 1.69
N GLN A 112 8.24 -4.69 1.76
CA GLN A 112 8.26 -5.52 2.98
C GLN A 112 8.94 -4.81 4.16
N ASN A 113 10.06 -4.10 3.93
CA ASN A 113 10.73 -3.33 4.97
C ASN A 113 9.84 -2.19 5.49
N TYR A 114 9.11 -1.54 4.58
CA TYR A 114 8.10 -0.53 4.93
C TYR A 114 7.01 -1.13 5.83
N ALA A 115 6.43 -2.28 5.46
CA ALA A 115 5.45 -2.96 6.30
C ALA A 115 6.00 -3.41 7.65
N ASN A 116 7.24 -3.86 7.71
CA ASN A 116 7.88 -4.22 8.98
C ASN A 116 8.16 -2.99 9.86
N THR A 117 8.40 -1.82 9.27
CA THR A 117 8.63 -0.57 10.00
C THR A 117 7.35 0.04 10.55
N TYR A 118 6.28 0.06 9.75
CA TYR A 118 5.05 0.80 10.05
C TYR A 118 3.86 -0.08 10.45
N GLY A 119 3.96 -1.41 10.26
CA GLY A 119 2.94 -2.35 10.67
C GLY A 119 3.00 -2.66 12.16
N ILE A 120 1.90 -3.20 12.68
CA ILE A 120 1.75 -3.61 14.06
C ILE A 120 1.58 -5.13 14.10
N CYS A 121 2.16 -5.78 15.11
CA CYS A 121 1.86 -7.18 15.40
C CYS A 121 0.76 -7.26 16.45
N SER A 122 -0.27 -8.03 16.14
CA SER A 122 -1.45 -8.18 16.99
C SER A 122 -1.81 -9.65 17.17
N GLN A 123 -2.64 -9.93 18.18
CA GLN A 123 -3.15 -11.28 18.40
C GLN A 123 -3.83 -11.78 17.13
N GLY A 124 -3.28 -12.86 16.57
CA GLY A 124 -3.77 -13.43 15.33
C GLY A 124 -4.82 -14.50 15.56
N CYS A 125 -5.67 -14.63 14.56
CA CYS A 125 -6.56 -15.76 14.35
C CYS A 125 -6.01 -16.57 13.17
N PRO A 126 -5.84 -17.90 13.30
CA PRO A 126 -5.55 -18.73 12.14
C PRO A 126 -6.64 -18.54 11.08
N PHE A 127 -6.23 -18.39 9.82
CA PHE A 127 -7.12 -18.43 8.68
C PHE A 127 -6.57 -19.43 7.67
N THR A 128 -7.42 -20.37 7.26
CA THR A 128 -7.04 -21.40 6.29
C THR A 128 -7.85 -21.20 5.02
N LEU A 129 -7.16 -20.89 3.91
CA LEU A 129 -7.79 -20.76 2.60
C LEU A 129 -8.46 -22.08 2.18
N ALA A 130 -9.57 -21.97 1.45
CA ALA A 130 -10.22 -23.14 0.87
C ALA A 130 -9.30 -23.84 -0.15
N SER A 131 -9.33 -25.17 -0.21
CA SER A 131 -8.36 -25.97 -0.98
C SER A 131 -8.37 -25.73 -2.49
N ASN A 132 -9.48 -25.26 -3.05
CA ASN A 132 -9.62 -24.99 -4.48
C ASN A 132 -9.31 -23.53 -4.84
N ILE A 133 -8.91 -22.71 -3.86
CA ILE A 133 -8.32 -21.40 -4.14
C ILE A 133 -6.84 -21.61 -4.39
N ASP A 134 -6.38 -21.22 -5.56
CA ASP A 134 -4.95 -21.13 -5.82
C ASP A 134 -4.35 -20.10 -4.85
N SER A 135 -3.48 -20.60 -3.97
CA SER A 135 -2.87 -19.84 -2.87
C SER A 135 -1.70 -18.96 -3.31
N THR A 136 -1.29 -19.06 -4.57
CA THR A 136 -0.16 -18.30 -5.11
C THR A 136 -0.40 -16.80 -4.98
N ASN A 137 0.51 -16.10 -4.30
CA ASN A 137 0.46 -14.66 -4.02
C ASN A 137 -0.75 -14.18 -3.19
N ASN A 138 -1.45 -15.09 -2.48
CA ASN A 138 -2.49 -14.67 -1.55
C ASN A 138 -1.87 -14.24 -0.22
N ILE A 139 -2.50 -13.27 0.43
CA ILE A 139 -2.13 -12.86 1.78
C ILE A 139 -3.38 -12.77 2.65
N SER A 140 -3.26 -13.14 3.91
CA SER A 140 -4.37 -13.02 4.87
C SER A 140 -3.84 -12.60 6.23
N SER A 141 -4.57 -11.70 6.88
CA SER A 141 -4.32 -11.25 8.24
C SER A 141 -5.66 -11.15 8.95
N VAL A 142 -5.85 -11.97 9.98
CA VAL A 142 -7.05 -11.96 10.80
C VAL A 142 -6.64 -11.66 12.22
N ILE A 143 -7.06 -10.51 12.72
CA ILE A 143 -6.61 -9.93 13.98
C ILE A 143 -7.79 -9.89 14.95
N GLN A 144 -7.55 -10.30 16.19
CA GLN A 144 -8.49 -10.18 17.29
C GLN A 144 -8.09 -9.03 18.22
N ASP A 145 -9.05 -8.14 18.49
CA ASP A 145 -8.98 -7.12 19.52
C ASP A 145 -10.23 -7.21 20.41
N GLY A 146 -10.08 -7.80 21.59
CA GLY A 146 -11.22 -8.18 22.44
C GLY A 146 -12.19 -9.12 21.72
N ASN A 147 -13.42 -8.65 21.52
CA ASN A 147 -14.46 -9.36 20.76
C ASN A 147 -14.52 -8.94 19.28
N THR A 148 -13.75 -7.95 18.85
CA THR A 148 -13.73 -7.51 17.46
C THR A 148 -12.71 -8.30 16.67
N ILE A 149 -13.13 -8.91 15.57
CA ILE A 149 -12.25 -9.57 14.61
C ILE A 149 -12.15 -8.68 13.37
N SER A 150 -10.93 -8.28 13.02
CA SER A 150 -10.60 -7.59 11.76
C SER A 150 -9.98 -8.58 10.79
N MET A 151 -10.54 -8.67 9.59
CA MET A 151 -10.13 -9.61 8.56
C MET A 151 -9.69 -8.86 7.31
N PHE A 152 -8.44 -9.09 6.93
CA PHE A 152 -7.88 -8.71 5.64
C PHE A 152 -7.56 -9.99 4.86
N ILE A 153 -8.18 -10.19 3.70
CA ILE A 153 -7.90 -11.31 2.81
C ILE A 153 -7.69 -10.75 1.40
N GLU A 154 -6.56 -11.06 0.80
CA GLU A 154 -6.27 -10.81 -0.60
C GLU A 154 -6.17 -12.15 -1.35
N ILE A 155 -7.01 -12.31 -2.38
CA ILE A 155 -7.00 -13.49 -3.26
C ILE A 155 -6.57 -13.04 -4.64
N SER A 156 -5.49 -13.62 -5.15
CA SER A 156 -5.02 -13.39 -6.50
C SER A 156 -6.07 -13.86 -7.51
N THR A 157 -6.34 -13.06 -8.53
CA THR A 157 -7.29 -13.39 -9.60
C THR A 157 -6.54 -13.92 -10.81
N ASN A 158 -6.06 -15.15 -10.68
CA ASN A 158 -5.52 -15.92 -11.80
C ASN A 158 -6.65 -16.61 -12.59
N ASN A 159 -6.28 -17.38 -13.61
CA ASN A 159 -7.22 -18.12 -14.47
C ASN A 159 -8.15 -19.10 -13.71
N GLN A 160 -7.78 -19.53 -12.50
CA GLN A 160 -8.63 -20.41 -11.68
C GLN A 160 -9.57 -19.58 -10.79
N ASN A 161 -9.01 -18.70 -9.97
CA ASN A 161 -9.75 -17.96 -8.96
C ASN A 161 -10.80 -17.01 -9.57
N VAL A 162 -10.56 -16.47 -10.77
CA VAL A 162 -11.55 -15.61 -11.47
C VAL A 162 -12.83 -16.35 -11.85
N ASN A 163 -12.76 -17.67 -12.06
CA ASN A 163 -13.87 -18.51 -12.54
C ASN A 163 -14.67 -19.18 -11.42
N LEU A 164 -14.34 -18.92 -10.15
CA LEU A 164 -15.12 -19.43 -9.02
C LEU A 164 -16.55 -18.83 -9.03
N PRO A 165 -17.55 -19.53 -8.47
CA PRO A 165 -18.96 -19.16 -8.57
C PRO A 165 -19.36 -17.98 -7.65
N TRP A 166 -18.65 -16.86 -7.77
CA TRP A 166 -18.83 -15.67 -6.93
C TRP A 166 -20.24 -15.09 -6.96
N THR A 167 -20.96 -15.19 -8.09
CA THR A 167 -22.32 -14.67 -8.29
C THR A 167 -23.41 -15.73 -8.10
N GLN A 168 -23.05 -17.01 -7.98
CA GLN A 168 -23.99 -18.13 -7.87
C GLN A 168 -24.14 -18.59 -6.40
N GLY A 169 -24.54 -17.65 -5.54
CA GLY A 169 -24.65 -17.90 -4.09
C GLY A 169 -23.33 -17.77 -3.32
N GLY A 170 -22.23 -17.45 -4.01
CA GLY A 170 -20.91 -17.20 -3.42
C GLY A 170 -20.04 -18.43 -3.28
N TYR A 171 -18.80 -18.21 -2.85
CA TYR A 171 -17.79 -19.25 -2.66
C TYR A 171 -17.18 -19.20 -1.26
N ILE A 172 -16.92 -20.37 -0.67
CA ILE A 172 -16.20 -20.44 0.62
C ILE A 172 -14.73 -20.14 0.36
N ILE A 173 -14.26 -19.01 0.87
CA ILE A 173 -12.88 -18.56 0.66
C ILE A 173 -11.90 -19.11 1.69
N GLY A 174 -12.40 -19.59 2.82
CA GLY A 174 -11.58 -20.19 3.85
C GLY A 174 -12.32 -20.33 5.16
N THR A 175 -11.57 -20.61 6.22
CA THR A 175 -12.09 -20.89 7.55
C THR A 175 -11.27 -20.13 8.60
N VAL A 176 -11.94 -19.39 9.48
CA VAL A 176 -11.31 -18.80 10.67
C VAL A 176 -11.15 -19.84 11.77
N GLY A 177 -10.05 -19.74 12.52
CA GLY A 177 -9.76 -20.62 13.64
C GLY A 177 -10.76 -20.52 14.78
N GLU A 178 -10.83 -21.57 15.61
CA GLU A 178 -11.83 -21.76 16.67
C GLU A 178 -12.03 -20.52 17.55
N ASN A 179 -10.94 -19.89 17.97
CA ASN A 179 -10.98 -18.74 18.88
C ASN A 179 -11.56 -17.47 18.26
N CYS A 180 -11.80 -17.44 16.95
CA CYS A 180 -12.27 -16.26 16.23
C CYS A 180 -13.58 -16.51 15.47
N LYS A 181 -14.18 -17.69 15.67
CA LYS A 181 -15.53 -17.97 15.19
C LYS A 181 -16.52 -17.04 15.90
N PRO A 182 -17.48 -16.44 15.16
CA PRO A 182 -18.53 -15.68 15.80
C PRO A 182 -19.50 -16.59 16.55
N THR A 183 -20.30 -16.01 17.44
CA THR A 183 -21.36 -16.67 18.24
C THR A 183 -22.66 -16.83 17.45
N SER A 184 -22.83 -16.04 16.38
CA SER A 184 -23.96 -16.11 15.45
C SER A 184 -23.47 -15.72 14.05
N THR A 185 -24.22 -16.07 13.00
CA THR A 185 -23.87 -15.71 11.64
C THR A 185 -23.66 -14.19 11.51
N ARG A 186 -22.51 -13.81 10.95
CA ARG A 186 -22.18 -12.42 10.64
C ARG A 186 -22.22 -12.24 9.14
N ALA A 187 -22.94 -11.23 8.67
CA ALA A 187 -22.99 -10.86 7.26
C ALA A 187 -22.60 -9.38 7.12
N VAL A 188 -21.65 -9.09 6.25
CA VAL A 188 -21.12 -7.75 6.01
C VAL A 188 -21.18 -7.46 4.52
N ASP A 189 -21.86 -6.38 4.14
CA ASP A 189 -21.77 -5.82 2.80
C ASP A 189 -20.54 -4.90 2.74
N TYR A 190 -19.63 -5.17 1.81
CA TYR A 190 -18.33 -4.52 1.70
C TYR A 190 -18.09 -4.09 0.25
N THR A 191 -17.50 -2.92 0.03
CA THR A 191 -17.08 -2.48 -1.31
C THR A 191 -15.56 -2.44 -1.34
N ASP A 192 -14.98 -3.20 -2.27
CA ASP A 192 -13.53 -3.21 -2.47
C ASP A 192 -13.08 -1.83 -2.98
N GLU A 193 -12.22 -1.17 -2.21
CA GLU A 193 -11.71 0.17 -2.51
C GLU A 193 -10.87 0.21 -3.79
N TYR A 194 -10.27 -0.92 -4.17
CA TYR A 194 -9.41 -1.01 -5.34
C TYR A 194 -10.21 -1.28 -6.62
N THR A 195 -11.15 -2.22 -6.56
CA THR A 195 -11.91 -2.67 -7.76
C THR A 195 -13.30 -2.09 -7.87
N GLY A 196 -13.85 -1.51 -6.79
CA GLY A 196 -15.24 -1.06 -6.69
C GLY A 196 -16.27 -2.18 -6.62
N ILE A 197 -15.84 -3.45 -6.61
CA ILE A 197 -16.74 -4.61 -6.53
C ILE A 197 -17.41 -4.63 -5.16
N LYS A 198 -18.73 -4.80 -5.14
CA LYS A 198 -19.52 -4.96 -3.92
C LYS A 198 -19.66 -6.43 -3.59
N TRP A 199 -19.29 -6.78 -2.37
CA TRP A 199 -19.29 -8.12 -1.82
C TRP A 199 -20.26 -8.23 -0.66
N LYS A 200 -20.84 -9.42 -0.50
CA LYS A 200 -21.42 -9.90 0.76
C LYS A 200 -20.50 -10.95 1.32
N ILE A 201 -19.98 -10.70 2.52
CA ILE A 201 -19.11 -11.62 3.24
C ILE A 201 -19.89 -12.19 4.42
N ILE A 202 -19.93 -13.52 4.52
CA ILE A 202 -20.65 -14.22 5.60
C ILE A 202 -19.67 -15.09 6.37
N VAL A 203 -19.62 -14.92 7.70
CA VAL A 203 -18.83 -15.75 8.61
C VAL A 203 -19.77 -16.62 9.44
N PHE A 204 -19.60 -17.95 9.35
CA PHE A 204 -20.47 -18.91 10.01
C PHE A 204 -19.93 -19.30 11.41
N PRO A 205 -20.78 -19.32 12.45
CA PRO A 205 -20.35 -19.47 13.85
C PRO A 205 -19.85 -20.87 14.22
N VAL A 206 -20.46 -21.93 13.66
CA VAL A 206 -20.11 -23.32 14.02
C VAL A 206 -18.88 -23.78 13.23
N THR A 207 -18.88 -23.55 11.93
CA THR A 207 -17.81 -24.03 11.04
C THR A 207 -16.62 -23.07 10.99
N GLY A 208 -16.82 -21.77 11.25
CA GLY A 208 -15.82 -20.73 11.01
C GLY A 208 -15.64 -20.42 9.53
N GLN A 209 -16.44 -21.02 8.64
CA GLN A 209 -16.29 -20.80 7.21
C GLN A 209 -16.64 -19.36 6.84
N VAL A 210 -15.90 -18.82 5.87
CA VAL A 210 -16.10 -17.49 5.32
C VAL A 210 -16.56 -17.65 3.87
N LEU A 211 -17.78 -17.21 3.58
CA LEU A 211 -18.36 -17.14 2.25
C LEU A 211 -18.17 -15.73 1.69
N ALA A 212 -17.70 -15.60 0.45
CA ALA A 212 -17.69 -14.35 -0.29
C ALA A 212 -18.61 -14.47 -1.52
N MET A 213 -19.50 -13.50 -1.68
CA MET A 213 -20.45 -13.43 -2.79
C MET A 213 -20.41 -12.04 -3.43
N VAL A 214 -20.37 -11.95 -4.75
CA VAL A 214 -20.48 -10.67 -5.47
C VAL A 214 -21.93 -10.22 -5.47
N LEU A 215 -22.18 -9.01 -4.96
CA LEU A 215 -23.46 -8.30 -5.07
C LEU A 215 -23.52 -7.44 -6.33
N ASN A 216 -22.40 -6.80 -6.69
CA ASN A 216 -22.30 -5.95 -7.88
C ASN A 216 -20.84 -5.84 -8.34
N GLY A 217 -20.63 -5.82 -9.66
CA GLY A 217 -19.29 -5.81 -10.27
C GLY A 217 -18.91 -7.17 -10.85
N GLN A 218 -17.69 -7.26 -11.40
CA GLN A 218 -17.16 -8.50 -11.99
C GLN A 218 -15.69 -8.69 -11.57
N VAL A 219 -15.37 -9.88 -11.10
CA VAL A 219 -13.99 -10.30 -10.84
C VAL A 219 -13.27 -10.41 -12.17
N SER A 220 -12.07 -9.84 -12.27
CA SER A 220 -11.26 -9.83 -13.48
C SER A 220 -9.84 -10.29 -13.18
N ILE A 221 -9.17 -10.84 -14.20
CA ILE A 221 -7.80 -11.34 -14.07
C ILE A 221 -6.83 -10.21 -13.72
N ASN A 222 -5.81 -10.51 -12.91
CA ASN A 222 -4.78 -9.58 -12.45
C ASN A 222 -5.25 -8.40 -11.57
N ASN A 223 -6.52 -8.38 -11.17
CA ASN A 223 -7.07 -7.45 -10.19
C ASN A 223 -7.42 -8.25 -8.92
N PRO A 224 -6.50 -8.36 -7.94
CA PRO A 224 -6.73 -9.21 -6.77
C PRO A 224 -7.97 -8.75 -5.99
N ILE A 225 -8.70 -9.72 -5.44
CA ILE A 225 -9.87 -9.45 -4.59
C ILE A 225 -9.34 -9.06 -3.21
N GLN A 226 -9.64 -7.85 -2.74
CA GLN A 226 -9.27 -7.41 -1.39
C GLN A 226 -10.49 -7.28 -0.49
N ILE A 227 -10.62 -8.19 0.48
CA ILE A 227 -11.70 -8.16 1.48
C ILE A 227 -11.16 -7.58 2.78
N LYS A 228 -11.76 -6.47 3.22
CA LYS A 228 -11.45 -5.78 4.49
C LYS A 228 -12.73 -5.63 5.31
N ILE A 229 -12.95 -6.53 6.26
CA ILE A 229 -14.17 -6.50 7.09
C ILE A 229 -13.86 -6.60 8.57
N GLN A 230 -14.83 -6.21 9.38
CA GLN A 230 -14.84 -6.46 10.81
C GLN A 230 -16.13 -7.18 11.22
N TYR A 231 -16.04 -8.04 12.22
CA TYR A 231 -17.21 -8.66 12.84
C TYR A 231 -17.00 -8.88 14.33
N GLN A 232 -18.10 -8.98 15.06
CA GLN A 232 -18.07 -9.32 16.49
C GLN A 232 -18.08 -10.83 16.67
N LYS A 233 -17.13 -11.33 17.47
CA LYS A 233 -17.11 -12.69 18.00
C LYS A 233 -18.42 -12.99 18.74
#